data_AF-A0A0F9GFH2-F1
#
_entry.id   AF-A0A0F9GFH2-F1
#
_cell.length_a   1.000
_cell.length_b   1.000
_cell.length_c   1.000
_cell.angle_alpha   90.00
_cell.angle_beta   90.00
_cell.angle_gamma   90.00
#
_symmetry.space_group_name_H-M   'P 1'
#
loop_
_entity.id
_entity.type
_entity.pdbx_description
1 polymer ?
#
loop_
_entity_poly.entity_id
_entity_poly.type
_entity_poly.pdbx_seq_one_letter_code
_entity_poly.pdbx_strand_id
1 'polypeptide(L)'
;VDVVGEALSLLVITRLPSSVPNDPVFQARSELYEDPFNQYAVPQAVLRFKQGFGRLIRSTTDTGFVVCLDHRIVTRGYGRAFLDALPDVEVVRDEVSG
;
A
#
# COMPACT_ATOMS: atom_id res chain seq x y z
N VAL A 1 -1.76 8.53 -18.47
CA VAL A 1 -0.83 7.60 -19.14
C VAL A 1 -1.26 6.20 -18.78
N ASP A 2 -1.90 5.52 -19.72
CA ASP A 2 -2.35 4.13 -19.59
C ASP A 2 -1.48 3.28 -20.50
N VAL A 3 -0.78 2.31 -19.91
CA VAL A 3 0.03 1.34 -20.65
C VAL A 3 -0.65 -0.01 -20.45
N VAL A 4 -1.11 -0.60 -21.55
CA VAL A 4 -1.83 -1.88 -21.60
C VAL A 4 -0.93 -2.89 -22.31
N GLY A 5 -0.75 -4.09 -21.74
CA GLY A 5 0.11 -5.18 -22.26
C GLY A 5 1.17 -5.63 -21.24
N GLU A 6 2.09 -6.52 -21.62
CA GLU A 6 3.24 -7.03 -20.82
C GLU A 6 4.11 -5.95 -20.16
N ALA A 7 3.87 -4.68 -20.50
CA ALA A 7 4.68 -3.52 -20.18
C ALA A 7 4.53 -2.99 -18.73
N LEU A 8 3.61 -3.53 -17.91
CA LEU A 8 3.64 -3.27 -16.46
C LEU A 8 3.77 -4.59 -15.69
N SER A 9 4.97 -5.15 -15.68
CA SER A 9 5.33 -6.36 -14.93
C SER A 9 5.90 -6.06 -13.54
N LEU A 10 6.14 -4.80 -13.21
CA LEU A 10 6.77 -4.39 -11.95
C LEU A 10 6.20 -3.08 -11.39
N LEU A 11 5.71 -3.13 -10.15
CA LEU A 11 5.37 -1.97 -9.33
C LEU A 11 6.36 -1.87 -8.17
N VAL A 12 7.08 -0.74 -8.07
CA VAL A 12 7.98 -0.48 -6.94
C VAL A 12 7.33 0.52 -5.98
N ILE A 13 7.12 0.10 -4.74
CA ILE A 13 6.59 0.92 -3.66
C ILE A 13 7.76 1.28 -2.75
N THR A 14 8.31 2.48 -2.93
CA THR A 14 9.46 2.97 -2.15
C THR A 14 9.09 3.38 -0.73
N ARG A 15 7.80 3.73 -0.51
CA ARG A 15 7.27 4.13 0.79
C ARG A 15 5.78 3.81 0.86
N LEU A 16 5.33 3.31 2.01
CA LEU A 16 3.90 3.18 2.28
C LEU A 16 3.23 4.56 2.19
N PRO A 17 2.04 4.67 1.56
CA PRO A 17 1.30 5.92 1.51
C PRO A 17 1.10 6.46 2.93
N SER A 18 1.32 7.75 3.12
CA SER A 18 1.02 8.44 4.38
C SER A 18 0.12 9.64 4.11
N SER A 19 -0.73 9.97 5.07
CA SER A 19 -1.48 11.22 5.03
C SER A 19 -0.56 12.41 5.20
N VAL A 20 -0.91 13.55 4.58
CA VAL A 20 -0.19 14.81 4.76
C VAL A 20 -0.64 15.38 6.11
N PRO A 21 0.25 15.58 7.09
CA PRO A 21 -0.14 15.97 8.45
C PRO A 21 -0.88 17.32 8.53
N ASN A 22 -0.63 18.20 7.55
CA ASN A 22 -1.16 19.57 7.50
C ASN A 22 -2.36 19.71 6.56
N ASP A 23 -2.94 18.61 6.08
CA ASP A 23 -4.18 18.65 5.31
C ASP A 23 -5.36 18.97 6.26
N PRO A 24 -6.06 20.12 6.11
CA PRO A 24 -7.14 20.50 7.02
C PRO A 24 -8.32 19.52 7.05
N VAL A 25 -8.62 18.88 5.91
CA VAL A 25 -9.69 17.87 5.84
C VAL A 25 -9.26 16.60 6.54
N PHE A 26 -8.00 16.22 6.42
CA PHE A 26 -7.46 15.08 7.15
C PHE A 26 -7.48 15.32 8.66
N GLN A 27 -7.10 16.53 9.12
CA GLN A 27 -7.13 16.90 10.54
C GLN A 27 -8.55 16.89 11.10
N ALA A 28 -9.49 17.60 10.46
CA ALA A 28 -10.88 17.66 10.91
C ALA A 28 -11.55 16.28 10.98
N ARG A 29 -11.22 15.37 10.05
CA ARG A 29 -11.72 13.99 10.11
C ARG A 29 -11.03 13.13 11.16
N SER A 30 -9.74 13.39 11.43
CA SER A 30 -8.98 12.67 12.45
C SER A 30 -9.55 12.91 13.85
N GLU A 31 -10.04 14.12 14.14
CA GLU A 31 -10.67 14.48 15.43
C GLU A 31 -11.93 13.65 15.77
N LEU A 32 -12.51 12.95 14.80
CA LEU A 32 -13.69 12.10 14.98
C LEU A 32 -13.37 10.71 15.55
N TYR A 33 -12.10 10.39 15.77
CA TYR A 33 -11.61 9.06 16.16
C TYR A 33 -10.82 9.12 17.47
N GLU A 34 -10.97 8.12 18.33
CA GLU A 34 -10.20 8.00 19.58
C GLU A 34 -8.73 7.65 19.31
N ASP A 35 -8.48 6.84 18.28
CA ASP A 35 -7.16 6.53 17.77
C ASP A 35 -7.09 6.87 16.27
N PRO A 36 -6.85 8.14 15.91
CA PRO A 36 -6.89 8.57 14.52
C PRO A 36 -5.86 7.88 13.63
N PHE A 37 -4.75 7.43 14.21
CA PHE A 37 -3.71 6.74 13.45
C PHE A 37 -4.22 5.38 12.96
N ASN A 38 -4.69 4.52 13.88
CA ASN A 38 -5.14 3.18 13.51
C ASN A 38 -6.53 3.17 12.89
N GLN A 39 -7.43 4.07 13.30
CA GLN A 39 -8.82 4.07 12.86
C GLN A 39 -9.07 4.89 11.59
N TYR A 40 -8.16 5.81 11.22
CA TYR A 40 -8.34 6.64 10.04
C TYR A 40 -7.10 6.70 9.13
N ALA A 41 -5.92 7.05 9.65
CA ALA A 41 -4.72 7.22 8.83
C ALA A 41 -4.30 5.92 8.12
N VAL A 42 -4.23 4.81 8.85
CA VAL A 42 -3.87 3.49 8.31
C VAL A 42 -4.90 3.03 7.27
N PRO A 43 -6.23 3.02 7.52
CA PRO A 43 -7.21 2.69 6.48
C PRO A 43 -7.11 3.54 5.21
N GLN A 44 -6.88 4.85 5.35
CA GLN A 44 -6.69 5.74 4.19
C GLN A 44 -5.42 5.38 3.39
N ALA A 45 -4.34 5.06 4.08
CA ALA A 45 -3.10 4.60 3.45
C ALA A 45 -3.28 3.27 2.73
N VAL A 46 -3.98 2.31 3.34
CA VAL A 46 -4.31 1.01 2.76
C VAL A 46 -5.16 1.17 1.49
N LEU A 47 -6.16 2.06 1.51
CA LEU A 47 -6.98 2.33 0.33
C LEU A 47 -6.15 2.85 -0.85
N ARG A 48 -5.24 3.80 -0.59
CA ARG A 48 -4.32 4.33 -1.62
C ARG A 48 -3.35 3.26 -2.12
N PHE A 49 -2.86 2.41 -1.22
CA PHE A 49 -1.98 1.30 -1.55
C PHE A 49 -2.67 0.30 -2.49
N LYS A 50 -3.91 -0.09 -2.17
CA LYS A 50 -4.74 -0.97 -3.02
C LYS A 50 -5.00 -0.37 -4.40
N GLN A 51 -5.25 0.94 -4.48
CA GLN A 51 -5.41 1.63 -5.76
C GLN A 51 -4.12 1.63 -6.59
N GLY A 52 -2.96 1.80 -5.95
CA GLY A 52 -1.65 1.66 -6.61
C GLY A 52 -1.43 0.24 -7.13
N PHE A 53 -1.75 -0.76 -6.32
CA PHE A 53 -1.67 -2.18 -6.69
C PHE A 53 -2.55 -2.52 -7.90
N GLY A 54 -3.79 -2.03 -7.94
CA GLY A 54 -4.71 -2.25 -9.07
C GLY A 54 -4.26 -1.63 -10.41
N ARG A 55 -3.21 -0.79 -10.42
CA ARG A 55 -2.59 -0.33 -11.67
C ARG A 55 -1.69 -1.38 -12.30
N LEU A 56 -1.23 -2.37 -11.53
CA LEU A 56 -0.39 -3.47 -11.98
C LEU A 56 -1.22 -4.61 -12.56
N ILE A 57 -2.21 -5.11 -11.80
CA ILE A 57 -3.08 -6.21 -12.23
C ILE A 57 -4.38 -5.62 -12.78
N ARG A 58 -4.55 -5.63 -14.11
CA ARG A 58 -5.70 -5.03 -14.81
C ARG A 58 -6.62 -6.06 -15.47
N SER A 59 -6.11 -7.27 -15.70
CA SER A 59 -6.84 -8.43 -16.21
C SER A 59 -6.51 -9.70 -15.40
N THR A 60 -7.35 -10.73 -15.52
CA THR A 60 -7.12 -12.03 -14.84
C THR A 60 -5.91 -12.78 -15.37
N THR A 61 -5.36 -12.37 -16.51
CA THR A 61 -4.18 -12.97 -17.14
C THR A 61 -2.90 -12.17 -16.90
N ASP A 62 -2.99 -11.00 -16.26
CA ASP A 62 -1.83 -10.18 -15.99
C ASP A 62 -0.98 -10.81 -14.88
N THR A 63 0.33 -10.88 -15.12
CA THR A 63 1.32 -11.31 -14.12
C THR A 63 2.32 -10.21 -13.87
N GLY A 64 2.75 -10.03 -12.63
CA GLY A 64 3.79 -9.07 -12.29
C GLY A 64 4.22 -9.16 -10.84
N PHE A 65 5.22 -8.35 -10.50
CA PHE A 65 5.80 -8.25 -9.17
C PHE A 65 5.48 -6.90 -8.53
N VAL A 66 5.24 -6.92 -7.23
CA VAL A 66 5.23 -5.71 -6.40
C VAL A 66 6.42 -5.78 -5.46
N VAL A 67 7.33 -4.83 -5.59
CA VAL A 67 8.48 -4.70 -4.70
C VAL A 67 8.21 -3.57 -3.72
N CYS A 68 7.97 -3.90 -2.46
CA CYS A 68 7.82 -2.91 -1.40
C CYS A 68 9.13 -2.75 -0.63
N LEU A 69 9.74 -1.56 -0.73
CA LEU A 69 11.01 -1.23 -0.08
C LEU A 69 10.80 -0.58 1.31
N ASP A 70 9.56 -0.47 1.77
CA ASP A 70 9.24 0.11 3.07
C ASP A 70 9.13 -0.98 4.13
N HIS A 71 10.19 -1.12 4.93
CA HIS A 71 10.30 -2.14 5.96
C HIS A 71 9.20 -2.07 7.03
N ARG A 72 8.43 -0.96 7.11
CA ARG A 72 7.28 -0.84 8.01
C ARG A 72 6.16 -1.83 7.68
N ILE A 73 6.07 -2.30 6.43
CA ILE A 73 5.05 -3.27 6.03
C ILE A 73 5.23 -4.62 6.76
N VAL A 74 6.46 -4.95 7.17
CA VAL A 74 6.78 -6.17 7.93
C VAL A 74 7.07 -5.91 9.41
N THR A 75 7.63 -4.75 9.77
CA THR A 75 8.07 -4.47 11.16
C THR A 75 7.02 -3.80 12.04
N ARG A 76 5.99 -3.17 11.47
CA ARG A 76 4.94 -2.49 12.25
C ARG A 76 3.67 -3.33 12.27
N GLY A 77 2.98 -3.35 13.41
CA GLY A 77 1.73 -4.11 13.56
C GLY A 77 0.67 -3.76 12.52
N TYR A 78 0.55 -2.47 12.17
CA TYR A 78 -0.37 -2.01 11.11
C TYR A 78 0.03 -2.47 9.70
N GLY A 79 1.28 -2.91 9.48
CA GLY A 79 1.78 -3.35 8.19
C GLY A 79 0.98 -4.53 7.64
N ARG A 80 0.47 -5.38 8.53
CA ARG A 80 -0.40 -6.51 8.18
C ARG A 80 -1.67 -6.08 7.43
N ALA A 81 -2.25 -4.92 7.77
CA ALA A 81 -3.45 -4.39 7.12
C ALA A 81 -3.23 -4.07 5.63
N PHE A 82 -1.99 -3.78 5.22
CA PHE A 82 -1.65 -3.57 3.80
C PHE A 82 -1.66 -4.89 3.02
N LEU A 83 -1.11 -5.95 3.61
CA LEU A 83 -1.04 -7.27 2.99
C LEU A 83 -2.43 -7.91 2.93
N ASP A 84 -3.23 -7.80 3.99
CA ASP A 84 -4.60 -8.35 4.04
C ASP A 84 -5.57 -7.64 3.07
N ALA A 85 -5.22 -6.45 2.58
CA ALA A 85 -6.03 -5.71 1.62
C ALA A 85 -5.79 -6.12 0.15
N LEU A 86 -4.76 -6.92 -0.10
CA LEU A 86 -4.42 -7.46 -1.42
C LEU A 86 -5.21 -8.75 -1.70
N PRO A 87 -5.39 -9.12 -2.98
CA PRO A 87 -5.85 -10.47 -3.32
C PRO A 87 -4.85 -11.52 -2.81
N ASP A 88 -5.21 -12.80 -2.92
CA ASP A 88 -4.29 -13.89 -2.58
C ASP A 88 -3.05 -13.81 -3.47
N VAL A 89 -1.93 -13.42 -2.87
CA VAL A 89 -0.65 -13.20 -3.52
C VAL A 89 0.45 -13.86 -2.69
N GLU A 90 1.43 -14.43 -3.38
CA GLU A 90 2.63 -14.91 -2.72
C GLU A 90 3.43 -13.71 -2.16
N VAL A 91 3.73 -13.75 -0.87
CA VAL A 91 4.56 -12.72 -0.21
C VAL A 91 5.91 -13.32 0.13
N VAL A 92 6.93 -12.94 -0.65
CA VAL A 92 8.32 -13.28 -0.37
C VAL A 92 8.97 -12.15 0.42
N ARG A 93 9.67 -12.51 1.49
CA ARG A 93 10.46 -11.57 2.31
C ARG A 93 11.92 -11.89 2.06
N ASP A 94 12.64 -10.91 1.53
CA ASP A 94 14.08 -11.03 1.38
C ASP A 94 14.76 -10.35 2.56
N GLU A 95 15.68 -11.05 3.22
CA GLU A 95 16.57 -10.46 4.20
C GLU A 95 17.74 -9.89 3.40
N VAL A 96 17.78 -8.58 3.22
CA VAL A 96 18.97 -7.92 2.67
C VAL A 96 20.09 -8.14 3.67
N SER A 97 20.83 -9.23 3.46
CA SER A 97 22.05 -9.57 4.18
C SER A 97 23.05 -8.48 3.84
N GLY A 98 23.24 -7.54 4.77
CA GLY A 98 24.27 -6.52 4.71
C GLY A 98 25.67 -7.10 4.88
#